data_AF-A0AAU3H4K1-F1
#
_entry.id   AF-A0AAU3H4K1-F1
#
_cell.length_a   1.000
_cell.length_b   1.000
_cell.length_c   1.000
_cell.angle_alpha   90.00
_cell.angle_beta   90.00
_cell.angle_gamma   90.00
#
_symmetry.space_group_name_H-M   'P 1'
#
loop_
_entity.id
_entity.type
_entity.pdbx_description
1 polymer ?
#
loop_
_entity_poly.entity_id
_entity_poly.type
_entity_poly.pdbx_seq_one_letter_code
_entity_poly.pdbx_strand_id
1 'polypeptide(L)'
;MSSQKKQTQLRLEPGVLAAGKDAAAARGLDFNRYVERLIAEDTSGARAAGMASAQRLLDEHGSFLDGLEKDLDTRHSPAPSRGAAA
;
A
#
# COMPACT_ATOMS: atom_id res chain seq x y z
N MET A 1 -12.35 14.65 -5.19
CA MET A 1 -11.58 14.44 -3.94
C MET A 1 -10.10 14.64 -4.26
N SER A 2 -9.49 15.72 -3.77
CA SER A 2 -8.06 15.95 -3.93
C SER A 2 -7.30 14.90 -3.12
N SER A 3 -6.73 13.89 -3.79
CA SER A 3 -5.87 12.90 -3.13
C SER A 3 -4.74 13.65 -2.43
N GLN A 4 -4.67 13.53 -1.10
CA GLN A 4 -3.61 14.15 -0.30
C GLN A 4 -2.27 13.58 -0.79
N LYS A 5 -1.52 14.39 -1.55
CA LYS A 5 -0.23 13.97 -2.08
C LYS A 5 0.73 13.85 -0.89
N LYS A 6 1.04 12.62 -0.47
CA LYS A 6 1.97 12.37 0.63
C LYS A 6 3.37 12.83 0.21
N GLN A 7 3.91 13.80 0.93
CA GLN A 7 5.27 14.29 0.72
C GLN A 7 6.25 13.49 1.57
N THR A 8 7.29 12.95 0.94
CA THR A 8 8.38 12.26 1.64
C THR A 8 9.60 13.17 1.67
N GLN A 9 10.12 13.48 2.86
CA GLN A 9 11.38 14.21 2.99
C GLN A 9 12.54 13.21 2.95
N LEU A 10 13.37 13.30 1.91
CA LEU A 10 14.61 12.53 1.82
C LEU A 10 15.80 13.43 2.15
N ARG A 11 16.66 12.97 3.05
CA ARG A 11 17.98 13.57 3.30
C ARG A 11 19.01 12.68 2.62
N LEU A 12 19.77 13.26 1.69
CA LEU A 12 20.78 12.56 0.92
C LEU A 12 22.14 13.19 1.18
N GLU A 13 23.17 12.35 1.23
CA GLU A 13 24.54 12.84 1.22
C GLU A 13 24.81 13.67 -0.05
N PRO A 14 25.61 14.74 0.02
CA PRO A 14 25.78 15.67 -1.10
C PRO A 14 26.21 15.01 -2.41
N GLY A 15 27.10 14.01 -2.35
CA GLY A 15 27.54 13.26 -3.53
C GLY A 15 26.43 12.41 -4.16
N VAL A 16 25.56 11.83 -3.32
CA VAL A 16 24.40 11.04 -3.77
C VAL A 16 23.35 11.95 -4.41
N LEU A 17 23.14 13.14 -3.83
CA LEU A 17 22.24 14.14 -4.41
C LEU A 17 22.72 14.61 -5.79
N ALA A 18 24.03 14.87 -5.95
CA ALA A 18 24.60 15.28 -7.22
C ALA A 18 24.44 14.18 -8.29
N ALA A 19 24.89 12.96 -7.98
CA ALA A 19 24.75 11.82 -8.88
C ALA A 19 23.29 11.54 -9.26
N GLY A 20 22.37 11.68 -8.30
CA GLY A 20 20.94 11.51 -8.54
C GLY A 20 20.35 12.58 -9.47
N LYS A 21 20.79 13.83 -9.36
CA LYS A 21 20.38 14.90 -10.28
C LYS A 21 20.93 14.68 -11.70
N ASP A 22 22.17 14.26 -11.82
CA ASP A 22 22.78 13.96 -13.13
C ASP A 22 22.06 12.78 -13.80
N ALA A 23 21.75 11.74 -13.04
CA ALA A 23 21.00 10.57 -13.51
C ALA A 23 19.56 10.90 -13.92
N ALA A 24 18.92 11.86 -13.24
CA ALA A 24 17.61 12.38 -13.61
C ALA A 24 17.68 13.19 -14.91
N ALA A 25 18.67 14.08 -15.02
CA ALA A 25 18.91 14.91 -16.21
C ALA A 25 19.22 14.05 -17.45
N ALA A 26 20.04 13.01 -17.31
CA ALA A 26 20.33 12.05 -18.39
C ALA A 26 19.07 11.33 -18.91
N ARG A 27 18.01 11.26 -18.10
CA ARG A 27 16.71 10.67 -18.46
C ARG A 27 15.66 11.72 -18.83
N GLY A 28 16.01 13.01 -18.85
CA GLY A 28 15.08 14.11 -19.11
C GLY A 28 13.99 14.25 -18.04
N LEU A 29 14.24 13.79 -16.82
CA LEU A 29 13.29 13.81 -15.71
C LEU A 29 13.69 14.88 -14.68
N ASP A 30 12.71 15.47 -14.01
CA ASP A 30 13.02 16.19 -12.76
C ASP A 30 13.43 15.19 -11.68
N PHE A 31 14.25 15.67 -10.75
CA PHE A 31 14.82 14.83 -9.71
C PHE A 31 13.75 14.13 -8.85
N ASN A 32 12.64 14.81 -8.53
CA ASN A 32 11.59 14.21 -7.71
C ASN A 32 10.83 13.11 -8.45
N ARG A 33 10.52 13.31 -9.74
CA ARG A 33 9.94 12.26 -10.59
C ARG A 33 10.87 11.09 -10.79
N TYR A 34 12.17 11.35 -10.91
CA TYR A 34 13.17 10.29 -11.01
C TYR A 34 13.20 9.44 -9.73
N VAL A 35 13.19 10.06 -8.55
CA VAL A 35 13.14 9.34 -7.26
C VAL A 35 11.81 8.59 -7.09
N GLU A 36 10.67 9.20 -7.44
CA GLU A 36 9.35 8.54 -7.43
C GLU A 36 9.37 7.26 -8.27
N ARG A 37 9.94 7.35 -9.48
CA ARG A 37 10.06 6.22 -10.39
C ARG A 37 10.97 5.12 -9.84
N LEU A 38 12.12 5.47 -9.26
CA LEU A 38 13.02 4.49 -8.63
C LEU A 38 12.33 3.73 -7.49
N ILE A 39 11.61 4.45 -6.61
CA ILE A 39 10.88 3.82 -5.50
C ILE A 39 9.78 2.89 -6.04
N ALA A 40 9.06 3.33 -7.08
CA ALA A 40 8.03 2.51 -7.70
C ALA A 40 8.62 1.26 -8.36
N GLU A 41 9.73 1.38 -9.09
CA GLU A 41 10.41 0.26 -9.73
C GLU A 41 10.92 -0.74 -8.69
N ASP A 42 11.59 -0.27 -7.64
CA ASP A 42 12.14 -1.08 -6.54
C ASP A 42 11.05 -1.86 -5.79
N THR A 43 9.90 -1.22 -5.56
CA THR A 43 8.80 -1.83 -4.79
C THR A 43 7.83 -2.64 -5.63
N SER A 44 7.80 -2.45 -6.96
CA SER A 44 6.82 -3.11 -7.84
C SER A 44 6.91 -4.63 -7.83
N GLY A 45 8.11 -5.21 -7.86
CA GLY A 45 8.33 -6.65 -7.83
C GLY A 45 7.93 -7.27 -6.50
N ALA A 46 8.35 -6.66 -5.38
CA ALA A 46 7.98 -7.10 -4.04
C ALA A 46 6.47 -7.01 -3.81
N ARG A 47 5.82 -5.94 -4.30
CA ARG A 47 4.38 -5.78 -4.27
C ARG A 47 3.67 -6.87 -5.08
N ALA A 48 4.13 -7.15 -6.30
CA ALA A 48 3.56 -8.19 -7.15
C ALA A 48 3.67 -9.58 -6.50
N ALA A 49 4.84 -9.92 -5.97
CA ALA A 49 5.06 -11.17 -5.25
C ALA A 49 4.18 -11.30 -3.99
N GLY A 50 4.03 -10.20 -3.23
CA GLY A 50 3.15 -10.14 -2.08
C GLY A 50 1.68 -10.37 -2.46
N MET A 51 1.18 -9.68 -3.49
CA MET A 51 -0.20 -9.86 -3.98
C MET A 51 -0.44 -11.28 -4.49
N ALA A 52 0.51 -11.87 -5.22
CA ALA A 52 0.41 -13.26 -5.67
C ALA A 52 0.36 -14.25 -4.50
N SER A 53 1.15 -14.00 -3.46
CA SER A 53 1.17 -14.84 -2.25
C SER A 53 -0.13 -14.71 -1.45
N ALA A 54 -0.66 -13.49 -1.31
CA ALA A 54 -1.94 -13.23 -0.68
C ALA A 54 -3.09 -13.90 -1.46
N GLN A 55 -3.08 -13.80 -2.80
CA GLN A 55 -4.08 -14.47 -3.62
C GLN A 55 -4.03 -15.99 -3.43
N ARG A 56 -2.83 -16.58 -3.42
CA ARG A 56 -2.67 -18.02 -3.18
C ARG A 56 -3.21 -18.44 -1.81
N LEU A 57 -2.97 -17.65 -0.76
CA LEU A 57 -3.51 -17.89 0.57
C LEU A 57 -5.05 -17.91 0.56
N LEU A 58 -5.67 -16.96 -0.15
CA LEU A 58 -7.12 -16.89 -0.29
C LEU A 58 -7.67 -18.04 -1.13
N ASP A 59 -6.99 -18.42 -2.21
CA ASP A 59 -7.40 -19.55 -3.05
C ASP A 59 -7.36 -20.87 -2.26
N GLU A 60 -6.36 -21.05 -1.40
CA GLU A 60 -6.15 -22.27 -0.62
C GLU A 60 -7.02 -22.32 0.65
N HIS A 61 -7.24 -21.17 1.31
CA HIS A 61 -7.85 -21.11 2.63
C HIS A 61 -9.08 -20.19 2.72
N GLY A 62 -9.57 -19.65 1.61
CA GLY A 62 -10.65 -18.66 1.58
C GLY A 62 -11.91 -19.12 2.31
N SER A 63 -12.35 -20.37 2.09
CA SER A 63 -13.53 -20.92 2.77
C SER A 63 -13.37 -21.02 4.29
N PHE A 64 -12.15 -21.28 4.76
CA PHE A 64 -11.82 -21.30 6.19
C PHE A 64 -11.82 -19.87 6.77
N LEU A 65 -11.19 -18.93 6.05
CA LEU A 65 -11.16 -17.52 6.44
C LEU A 65 -12.57 -16.92 6.48
N ASP A 66 -13.41 -17.20 5.49
CA ASP A 66 -14.82 -16.78 5.46
C ASP A 66 -15.61 -17.31 6.67
N GLY A 67 -15.31 -18.55 7.09
CA GLY A 67 -15.91 -19.14 8.28
C GLY A 67 -15.50 -18.42 9.56
N LEU A 68 -14.22 -18.05 9.69
CA LEU A 68 -13.70 -17.26 10.80
C LEU A 68 -14.30 -15.86 10.83
N GLU A 69 -14.42 -15.20 9.68
CA GLU A 69 -15.03 -13.86 9.58
C GLU A 69 -16.48 -13.88 10.04
N LYS A 70 -17.28 -14.86 9.58
CA LYS A 70 -18.67 -15.03 10.01
C LYS A 70 -18.80 -15.27 11.52
N ASP A 71 -17.92 -16.08 12.09
CA ASP A 71 -17.92 -16.36 13.52
C ASP A 71 -17.45 -15.15 14.37
N LEU A 72 -16.58 -14.30 13.83
CA LEU A 72 -16.21 -13.03 14.45
C LEU A 72 -17.38 -12.04 14.42
N ASP A 73 -18.05 -11.91 13.28
CA ASP A 73 -19.19 -11.02 13.10
C ASP A 73 -20.37 -11.38 14.01
N THR A 74 -20.63 -12.67 14.23
CA THR A 74 -21.67 -13.12 15.17
C THR A 74 -21.31 -12.80 16.62
N ARG A 75 -20.03 -12.89 16.98
CA ARG A 75 -19.54 -12.56 18.33
C ARG A 75 -19.52 -11.06 18.62
N HIS A 76 -19.30 -10.24 17.59
CA HIS A 76 -19.21 -8.78 17.73
C HIS A 76 -20.47 -8.01 17.30
N SER A 77 -21.51 -8.68 16.81
CA SER A 77 -22.79 -8.05 16.50
C SER A 77 -23.39 -7.41 17.76
N PRO A 78 -23.49 -6.06 17.84
CA PRO A 78 -24.14 -5.42 18.96
C PRO A 78 -25.63 -5.83 18.96
N ALA A 79 -26.16 -6.18 20.13
CA ALA A 79 -27.56 -6.56 20.29
C ALA A 79 -28.49 -5.52 19.64
N PRO A 80 -29.57 -5.93 18.95
CA PRO A 80 -30.52 -4.98 18.38
C PRO A 80 -31.09 -4.12 19.50
N SER A 81 -30.97 -2.79 19.38
CA SER A 81 -31.54 -1.85 20.33
C SER A 81 -33.06 -2.01 20.37
N ARG A 82 -33.58 -2.81 21.31
CA ARG A 82 -34.99 -2.80 21.68
C ARG A 82 -35.25 -1.52 22.45
N GLY A 83 -35.79 -0.50 21.80
CA GLY A 83 -36.24 0.71 22.50
C GLY A 83 -36.38 1.94 21.64
N ALA A 84 -37.20 1.88 20.59
CA ALA A 84 -37.85 3.06 20.04
C ALA A 84 -39.31 2.70 19.77
N ALA A 85 -40.15 2.86 20.81
CA ALA A 85 -41.59 2.84 20.66
C ALA A 85 -42.20 3.82 21.67
N ALA A 86 -42.88 4.82 21.09
CA ALA A 86 -43.92 5.71 21.59
C ALA A 86 -43.60 6.64 22.78
#